data_AF-A0A6G3MEP9-F1
#
_entry.id   AF-A0A6G3MEP9-F1
#
_cell.length_a   1.000
_cell.length_b   1.000
_cell.length_c   1.000
_cell.angle_alpha   90.00
_cell.angle_beta   90.00
_cell.angle_gamma   90.00
#
_symmetry.space_group_name_H-M   'P 1'
#
loop_
_entity.id
_entity.type
_entity.pdbx_description
1 polymer ?
#
loop_
_entity_poly.entity_id
_entity_poly.type
_entity_poly.pdbx_seq_one_letter_code
_entity_poly.pdbx_strand_id
1 'polypeptide(L)'
;MLTKPPFLLFFISIAFDTLYHREKYKGNTIKPFYYKVISNLSSNIVELETKLSEQYLSKNYDAPKATLEGLLQTVVCDSIGWDHKQEVLKTVVVITNSRTKSAGDGKIFSIIEPNDGACHVDETGNYEDGMRWDYPSVSLVGEALAKNKINVIFAVKQEALYEYQNMVSSWAGINTEVIELENDPSKILKTINYYRKKFNSRFQLHYKSNKNIKTTIYVYCPKTYKNFSSECNFVNEGDVVTFEVQLTIVESNTKENTIIIFSVSTFGTVEVEIQEINDCFCSRNNINELSLFCNKNGFLTCGICNCLPNWRGEHCEFNSTADEGWNDCTNKDTQEICSNVGKCEFGICKCPEKKNEKFSGPYCECDSNKCPLFESKVCGGLHRGKCECSSCICESTFKGKNCGEIDCENDELSQNCIDPNTKILCNKK
;
A
#
# COMPACT_ATOMS: atom_id res chain seq x y z
N MET A 1 -24.60 24.54 19.88
CA MET A 1 -23.25 25.00 20.19
C MET A 1 -22.27 24.03 19.52
N LEU A 2 -22.02 24.19 18.21
CA LEU A 2 -20.94 23.49 17.51
C LEU A 2 -20.44 24.47 16.45
N THR A 3 -19.12 24.62 16.47
CA THR A 3 -18.35 25.79 16.12
C THR A 3 -18.04 25.88 14.64
N LYS A 4 -17.83 27.12 14.19
CA LYS A 4 -17.47 27.58 12.84
C LYS A 4 -16.47 26.64 12.11
N PRO A 5 -16.59 26.48 10.78
CA PRO A 5 -15.71 25.61 10.00
C PRO A 5 -14.26 26.12 10.01
N PRO A 6 -13.27 25.20 9.97
CA PRO A 6 -11.86 25.55 10.05
C PRO A 6 -11.40 26.35 8.82
N PHE A 7 -10.39 27.16 9.08
CA PHE A 7 -9.99 28.38 8.39
C PHE A 7 -9.49 28.15 6.95
N LEU A 8 -9.71 29.14 6.08
CA LEU A 8 -9.00 29.28 4.81
C LEU A 8 -7.67 29.99 5.09
N LEU A 9 -6.56 29.51 4.54
CA LEU A 9 -5.40 30.37 4.31
C LEU A 9 -5.17 30.56 2.81
N PHE A 10 -5.10 31.82 2.40
CA PHE A 10 -4.51 32.21 1.15
C PHE A 10 -2.99 32.25 1.36
N PHE A 11 -2.24 31.32 0.76
CA PHE A 11 -0.81 31.51 0.62
C PHE A 11 -0.58 32.31 -0.66
N ILE A 12 -0.81 33.61 -0.59
CA ILE A 12 -0.52 34.43 -1.74
C ILE A 12 1.00 34.50 -1.87
N SER A 13 1.59 33.76 -2.82
CA SER A 13 2.90 34.08 -3.37
C SER A 13 2.76 35.40 -4.14
N ILE A 14 2.66 36.51 -3.40
CA ILE A 14 2.63 37.86 -3.95
C ILE A 14 4.04 38.19 -4.41
N ALA A 15 4.39 37.70 -5.59
CA ALA A 15 4.94 38.63 -6.56
C ALA A 15 3.75 39.08 -7.42
N PHE A 16 2.88 39.91 -6.83
CA PHE A 16 1.86 40.62 -7.59
C PHE A 16 2.61 41.55 -8.53
N ASP A 17 2.58 41.23 -9.80
CA ASP A 17 2.56 42.29 -10.78
C ASP A 17 1.30 42.03 -11.61
N THR A 18 0.39 43.00 -11.59
CA THR A 18 -0.82 43.14 -12.42
C THR A 18 -2.17 42.50 -12.01
N LEU A 19 -2.47 42.29 -10.73
CA LEU A 19 -3.87 42.13 -10.30
C LEU A 19 -4.26 43.22 -9.30
N TYR A 20 -5.23 44.03 -9.73
CA TYR A 20 -5.85 45.16 -9.04
C TYR A 20 -5.06 46.49 -8.98
N HIS A 21 -5.66 47.51 -9.61
CA HIS A 21 -5.26 48.92 -9.70
C HIS A 21 -4.04 49.26 -10.57
N ARG A 22 -4.25 49.28 -11.89
CA ARG A 22 -3.39 49.99 -12.85
C ARG A 22 -3.40 51.52 -12.73
N GLU A 23 -4.19 52.11 -11.83
CA GLU A 23 -4.42 53.57 -11.81
C GLU A 23 -3.80 54.31 -10.62
N LYS A 24 -2.91 53.70 -9.83
CA LYS A 24 -2.30 54.43 -8.70
C LYS A 24 -0.87 54.00 -8.35
N TYR A 25 0.07 54.09 -9.29
CA TYR A 25 1.48 53.83 -8.95
C TYR A 25 2.40 55.01 -9.27
N LYS A 26 2.66 55.79 -8.21
CA LYS A 26 3.92 56.50 -7.95
C LYS A 26 4.56 55.83 -6.71
N GLY A 27 5.74 55.21 -6.83
CA GLY A 27 6.66 54.99 -5.70
C GLY A 27 7.04 53.55 -5.30
N ASN A 28 8.36 53.31 -5.26
CA ASN A 28 9.16 52.28 -4.55
C ASN A 28 8.78 50.79 -4.63
N THR A 29 9.55 50.03 -5.42
CA THR A 29 9.67 48.55 -5.33
C THR A 29 10.65 48.14 -4.23
N ILE A 30 10.35 47.07 -3.49
CA ILE A 30 11.27 46.53 -2.47
C ILE A 30 12.26 45.53 -3.07
N LYS A 31 13.37 45.28 -2.36
CA LYS A 31 14.40 44.31 -2.78
C LYS A 31 13.80 42.92 -3.02
N PRO A 32 14.30 42.16 -4.02
CA PRO A 32 13.91 40.77 -4.23
C PRO A 32 14.14 39.93 -2.99
N PHE A 33 13.18 39.07 -2.69
CA PHE A 33 13.25 38.07 -1.64
C PHE A 33 12.64 36.77 -2.18
N TYR A 34 13.07 35.63 -1.64
CA TYR A 34 12.57 34.32 -2.07
C TYR A 34 11.22 34.01 -1.44
N TYR A 35 11.15 34.13 -0.11
CA TYR A 35 9.96 33.79 0.66
C TYR A 35 9.93 34.60 1.97
N LYS A 36 8.72 34.98 2.38
CA LYS A 36 8.48 35.67 3.64
C LYS A 36 7.12 35.30 4.23
N VAL A 37 7.12 34.95 5.51
CA VAL A 37 5.90 34.76 6.30
C VAL A 37 5.39 36.13 6.75
N ILE A 38 4.22 36.52 6.25
CA ILE A 38 3.59 37.80 6.61
C ILE A 38 2.70 37.65 7.84
N SER A 39 2.00 36.53 7.95
CA SER A 39 1.13 36.23 9.07
C SER A 39 1.01 34.73 9.27
N ASN A 40 0.97 34.32 10.54
CA ASN A 40 0.65 32.95 10.94
C ASN A 40 -0.86 32.70 10.75
N LEU A 41 -1.30 31.43 10.72
CA LEU A 41 -2.75 31.14 10.70
C LEU A 41 -3.40 31.70 11.97
N SER A 42 -4.45 32.48 11.78
CA SER A 42 -5.21 33.11 12.86
C SER A 42 -6.67 33.23 12.45
N SER A 43 -7.56 33.26 13.45
CA SER A 43 -8.97 33.60 13.25
C SER A 43 -9.22 35.09 13.07
N ASN A 44 -8.19 35.93 13.27
CA ASN A 44 -8.28 37.38 13.18
C ASN A 44 -8.12 37.87 11.74
N ILE A 45 -9.24 37.97 11.02
CA ILE A 45 -9.27 38.42 9.62
C ILE A 45 -8.78 39.87 9.48
N VAL A 46 -9.09 40.74 10.46
CA VAL A 46 -8.71 42.16 10.42
C VAL A 46 -7.19 42.34 10.48
N GLU A 47 -6.51 41.53 11.30
CA GLU A 47 -5.05 41.53 11.37
C GLU A 47 -4.43 41.10 10.03
N LEU A 48 -4.98 40.05 9.41
CA LEU A 48 -4.52 39.59 8.10
C LEU A 48 -4.71 40.66 7.03
N GLU A 49 -5.88 41.30 6.98
CA GLU A 49 -6.16 42.40 6.04
C GLU A 49 -5.20 43.57 6.23
N THR A 50 -4.92 43.93 7.48
CA THR A 50 -3.96 44.99 7.83
C THR A 50 -2.57 44.65 7.31
N LYS A 51 -2.04 43.47 7.68
CA LYS A 51 -0.71 43.00 7.25
C LYS A 51 -0.61 42.87 5.73
N LEU A 52 -1.67 42.44 5.04
CA LEU A 52 -1.70 42.37 3.57
C LEU A 52 -1.67 43.75 2.92
N SER A 53 -2.35 44.75 3.51
CA SER A 53 -2.37 46.12 2.98
C SER A 53 -1.01 46.83 3.06
N GLU A 54 -0.13 46.36 3.94
CA GLU A 54 1.23 46.88 4.14
C GLU A 54 2.27 46.26 3.18
N GLN A 55 1.87 45.30 2.34
CA GLN A 55 2.81 44.61 1.45
C GLN A 55 3.16 45.44 0.21
N TYR A 56 4.46 45.45 -0.11
CA TYR A 56 4.99 46.09 -1.31
C TYR A 56 5.42 45.06 -2.34
N LEU A 57 5.37 45.46 -3.61
CA LEU A 57 5.77 44.61 -4.72
C LEU A 57 7.29 44.56 -4.86
N SER A 58 7.79 43.37 -5.17
CA SER A 58 9.17 43.18 -5.61
C SER A 58 9.24 42.77 -7.08
N LYS A 59 10.42 42.91 -7.68
CA LYS A 59 10.65 42.65 -9.11
C LYS A 59 11.84 41.70 -9.28
N ASN A 60 11.65 40.63 -10.05
CA ASN A 60 12.70 39.72 -10.47
C ASN A 60 13.19 40.04 -11.91
N TYR A 61 14.35 39.49 -12.26
CA TYR A 61 14.98 39.73 -13.57
C TYR A 61 14.45 38.77 -14.65
N ASP A 62 14.27 37.51 -14.30
CA ASP A 62 13.80 36.44 -15.19
C ASP A 62 12.34 36.08 -14.93
N ALA A 63 11.69 35.41 -15.88
CA ALA A 63 10.26 35.10 -15.76
C ALA A 63 9.95 34.05 -14.66
N PRO A 64 10.61 32.87 -14.60
CA PRO A 64 10.29 31.84 -13.62
C PRO A 64 10.53 32.31 -12.17
N LYS A 65 9.63 31.91 -11.26
CA LYS A 65 9.70 32.29 -9.85
C LYS A 65 10.09 31.11 -8.97
N ALA A 66 10.58 31.40 -7.75
CA ALA A 66 10.90 30.39 -6.74
C ALA A 66 9.62 29.85 -6.04
N THR A 67 8.57 29.52 -6.80
CA THR A 67 7.26 29.17 -6.23
C THR A 67 7.33 27.88 -5.40
N LEU A 68 8.05 26.86 -5.89
CA LEU A 68 8.24 25.61 -5.16
C LEU A 68 9.05 25.77 -3.87
N GLU A 69 10.01 26.70 -3.85
CA GLU A 69 10.78 27.05 -2.65
C GLU A 69 9.84 27.58 -1.55
N GLY A 70 9.01 28.57 -1.90
CA GLY A 70 8.05 29.14 -0.97
C GLY A 70 6.98 28.13 -0.51
N LEU A 71 6.54 27.24 -1.41
CA LEU A 71 5.63 26.16 -1.05
C LEU A 71 6.28 25.19 -0.07
N LEU A 72 7.54 24.79 -0.31
CA LEU A 72 8.27 23.90 0.60
C LEU A 72 8.40 24.53 1.99
N GLN A 73 8.89 25.76 2.09
CA GLN A 73 9.04 26.46 3.38
C GLN A 73 7.68 26.61 4.10
N THR A 74 6.59 26.89 3.37
CA THR A 74 5.23 26.91 3.94
C THR A 74 4.81 25.57 4.53
N VAL A 75 5.29 24.46 3.98
CA VAL A 75 4.92 23.11 4.39
C VAL A 75 5.74 22.62 5.57
N VAL A 76 7.04 22.94 5.61
CA VAL A 76 7.98 22.37 6.60
C VAL A 76 8.22 23.27 7.81
N CYS A 77 7.85 24.56 7.75
CA CYS A 77 8.06 25.48 8.86
C CYS A 77 6.89 25.55 9.84
N ASP A 78 7.20 25.40 11.12
CA ASP A 78 6.24 25.56 12.22
C ASP A 78 5.77 27.01 12.39
N SER A 79 6.57 27.99 11.94
CA SER A 79 6.26 29.43 11.99
C SER A 79 4.95 29.79 11.30
N ILE A 80 4.47 28.95 10.37
CA ILE A 80 3.17 29.14 9.72
C ILE A 80 2.03 28.96 10.72
N GLY A 81 2.15 28.02 11.66
CA GLY A 81 1.16 27.72 12.71
C GLY A 81 0.15 26.63 12.33
N TRP A 82 0.55 25.63 11.55
CA TRP A 82 -0.33 24.51 11.17
C TRP A 82 -0.82 23.74 12.41
N ASP A 83 -2.12 23.43 12.45
CA ASP A 83 -2.67 22.56 13.50
C ASP A 83 -2.09 21.14 13.36
N HIS A 84 -1.55 20.57 14.44
CA HIS A 84 -0.96 19.23 14.40
C HIS A 84 -2.00 18.10 14.44
N LYS A 85 -3.27 18.41 14.68
CA LYS A 85 -4.37 17.43 14.65
C LYS A 85 -4.54 16.88 13.24
N GLN A 86 -4.57 15.55 13.14
CA GLN A 86 -4.73 14.85 11.85
C GLN A 86 -6.12 15.05 11.21
N GLU A 87 -7.07 15.56 11.99
CA GLU A 87 -8.46 15.79 11.61
C GLU A 87 -8.66 17.13 10.87
N VAL A 88 -7.64 18.00 10.85
CA VAL A 88 -7.76 19.34 10.26
C VAL A 88 -7.39 19.29 8.77
N LEU A 89 -8.31 19.76 7.92
CA LEU A 89 -8.02 19.96 6.50
C LEU A 89 -7.05 21.13 6.32
N LYS A 90 -5.81 20.83 5.94
CA LYS A 90 -4.80 21.83 5.59
C LYS A 90 -4.82 22.08 4.10
N THR A 91 -4.89 23.34 3.68
CA THR A 91 -4.88 23.70 2.27
C THR A 91 -4.04 24.94 2.06
N VAL A 92 -3.12 24.87 1.11
CA VAL A 92 -2.32 25.99 0.62
C VAL A 92 -2.89 26.41 -0.73
N VAL A 93 -3.25 27.67 -0.87
CA VAL A 93 -3.63 28.24 -2.18
C VAL A 93 -2.43 29.01 -2.70
N VAL A 94 -1.79 28.55 -3.76
CA VAL A 94 -0.68 29.24 -4.43
C VAL A 94 -1.22 30.06 -5.58
N ILE A 95 -1.01 31.38 -5.56
CA ILE A 95 -1.40 32.28 -6.63
C ILE A 95 -0.14 32.78 -7.33
N THR A 96 -0.02 32.59 -8.64
CA THR A 96 1.14 33.07 -9.40
C THR A 96 0.81 33.33 -10.85
N ASN A 97 1.50 34.31 -11.44
CA ASN A 97 1.38 34.66 -12.85
C ASN A 97 2.54 34.12 -13.70
N SER A 98 3.33 33.17 -13.19
CA SER A 98 4.53 32.66 -13.87
C SER A 98 4.78 31.18 -13.59
N ARG A 99 5.66 30.61 -14.42
CA ARG A 99 6.28 29.30 -14.24
C ARG A 99 7.12 29.27 -12.96
N THR A 100 7.48 28.07 -12.51
CA THR A 100 8.33 27.87 -11.33
C THR A 100 9.72 27.37 -11.72
N LYS A 101 10.72 27.74 -10.92
CA LYS A 101 12.03 27.10 -10.90
C LYS A 101 11.96 25.78 -10.14
N SER A 102 12.85 24.85 -10.47
CA SER A 102 12.99 23.53 -9.84
C SER A 102 14.46 23.11 -9.76
N ALA A 103 14.74 22.02 -9.05
CA ALA A 103 16.09 21.47 -8.91
C ALA A 103 16.84 21.40 -10.26
N GLY A 104 18.06 21.92 -10.27
CA GLY A 104 18.93 22.11 -11.44
C GLY A 104 18.98 23.55 -11.94
N ASP A 105 17.93 24.35 -11.74
CA ASP A 105 17.86 25.73 -12.23
C ASP A 105 18.83 26.66 -11.48
N GLY A 106 19.19 26.36 -10.23
CA GLY A 106 20.18 27.14 -9.46
C GLY A 106 21.61 27.02 -9.99
N LYS A 107 21.89 25.98 -10.79
CA LYS A 107 23.22 25.72 -11.34
C LYS A 107 23.78 26.87 -12.17
N ILE A 108 22.91 27.62 -12.86
CA ILE A 108 23.31 28.81 -13.65
C ILE A 108 23.88 29.94 -12.77
N PHE A 109 23.57 29.92 -11.47
CA PHE A 109 24.07 30.84 -10.46
C PHE A 109 25.13 30.21 -9.55
N SER A 110 25.68 29.05 -9.93
CA SER A 110 26.64 28.28 -9.12
C SER A 110 26.09 27.78 -7.78
N ILE A 111 24.76 27.68 -7.66
CA ILE A 111 24.10 27.02 -6.55
C ILE A 111 23.95 25.55 -6.93
N ILE A 112 24.71 24.69 -6.26
CA ILE A 112 24.84 23.27 -6.63
C ILE A 112 24.52 22.31 -5.49
N GLU A 113 24.37 22.81 -4.26
CA GLU A 113 23.97 22.01 -3.12
C GLU A 113 22.48 21.69 -3.23
N PRO A 114 22.05 20.42 -3.23
CA PRO A 114 20.63 20.07 -3.28
C PRO A 114 19.87 20.64 -2.08
N ASN A 115 18.59 21.00 -2.30
CA ASN A 115 17.68 21.38 -1.23
C ASN A 115 17.55 20.26 -0.18
N ASP A 116 17.68 20.59 1.09
CA ASP A 116 17.68 19.64 2.21
C ASP A 116 16.27 19.29 2.72
N GLY A 117 15.24 19.99 2.24
CA GLY A 117 13.86 19.76 2.66
C GLY A 117 13.52 20.27 4.06
N ALA A 118 14.39 21.07 4.68
CA ALA A 118 14.21 21.57 6.04
C ALA A 118 13.64 23.00 6.07
N CYS A 119 13.17 23.41 7.25
CA CYS A 119 12.73 24.79 7.49
C CYS A 119 13.93 25.69 7.73
N HIS A 120 13.98 26.81 7.00
CA HIS A 120 15.03 27.83 7.07
C HIS A 120 14.46 29.24 7.17
N VAL A 121 13.19 29.35 7.53
CA VAL A 121 12.56 30.64 7.85
C VAL A 121 13.04 31.07 9.24
N ASP A 122 13.62 32.26 9.33
CA ASP A 122 14.11 32.82 10.58
C ASP A 122 12.98 33.27 11.52
N GLU A 123 13.34 33.71 12.73
CA GLU A 123 12.39 34.20 13.74
C GLU A 123 11.61 35.45 13.29
N THR A 124 12.11 36.17 12.28
CA THR A 124 11.45 37.35 11.69
C THR A 124 10.53 37.00 10.50
N GLY A 125 10.45 35.71 10.16
CA GLY A 125 9.63 35.20 9.06
C GLY A 125 10.30 35.29 7.70
N ASN A 126 11.59 35.63 7.60
CA ASN A 126 12.30 35.72 6.32
C ASN A 126 13.04 34.41 6.01
N TYR A 127 13.03 34.03 4.72
CA TYR A 127 13.91 32.99 4.20
C TYR A 127 15.07 33.67 3.47
N GLU A 128 16.19 33.85 4.17
CA GLU A 128 17.36 34.54 3.64
C GLU A 128 18.36 33.58 2.95
N ASP A 129 18.31 32.28 3.27
CA ASP A 129 19.26 31.27 2.77
C ASP A 129 18.96 30.76 1.35
N GLY A 130 18.13 31.45 0.55
CA GLY A 130 17.71 31.01 -0.78
C GLY A 130 18.82 30.90 -1.85
N MET A 131 20.07 31.26 -1.52
CA MET A 131 21.25 31.05 -2.36
C MET A 131 22.17 29.92 -1.88
N ARG A 132 21.87 29.32 -0.71
CA ARG A 132 22.67 28.25 -0.15
C ARG A 132 22.37 26.91 -0.82
N TRP A 133 21.08 26.62 -0.98
CA TRP A 133 20.60 25.41 -1.64
C TRP A 133 19.93 25.73 -2.97
N ASP A 134 20.04 24.78 -3.89
CA ASP A 134 19.30 24.79 -5.14
C ASP A 134 17.78 24.70 -4.85
N TYR A 135 16.97 25.04 -5.85
CA TYR A 135 15.52 24.92 -5.75
C TYR A 135 15.11 23.48 -5.46
N PRO A 136 14.00 23.24 -4.75
CA PRO A 136 13.56 21.89 -4.45
C PRO A 136 13.14 21.16 -5.73
N SER A 137 13.31 19.84 -5.70
CA SER A 137 12.76 18.98 -6.74
C SER A 137 11.25 18.86 -6.59
N VAL A 138 10.57 18.57 -7.70
CA VAL A 138 9.12 18.32 -7.69
C VAL A 138 8.75 17.18 -6.74
N SER A 139 9.57 16.13 -6.66
CA SER A 139 9.36 15.00 -5.74
C SER A 139 9.49 15.43 -4.28
N LEU A 140 10.51 16.22 -3.94
CA LEU A 140 10.75 16.68 -2.56
C LEU A 140 9.55 17.47 -2.02
N VAL A 141 8.98 18.36 -2.84
CA VAL A 141 7.78 19.12 -2.46
C VAL A 141 6.57 18.20 -2.30
N GLY A 142 6.37 17.25 -3.22
CA GLY A 142 5.32 16.25 -3.13
C GLY A 142 5.43 15.41 -1.85
N GLU A 143 6.62 14.91 -1.51
CA GLU A 143 6.86 14.15 -0.29
C GLU A 143 6.58 14.97 0.97
N ALA A 144 7.02 16.23 1.00
CA ALA A 144 6.75 17.14 2.12
C ALA A 144 5.25 17.39 2.30
N LEU A 145 4.50 17.62 1.21
CA LEU A 145 3.05 17.80 1.23
C LEU A 145 2.33 16.55 1.76
N ALA A 146 2.72 15.37 1.27
CA ALA A 146 2.11 14.10 1.68
C ALA A 146 2.38 13.82 3.16
N LYS A 147 3.63 13.98 3.59
CA LYS A 147 4.05 13.80 4.99
C LYS A 147 3.28 14.70 5.95
N ASN A 148 3.05 15.96 5.54
CA ASN A 148 2.36 16.95 6.37
C ASN A 148 0.83 16.99 6.15
N LYS A 149 0.30 16.14 5.26
CA LYS A 149 -1.13 16.08 4.88
C LYS A 149 -1.69 17.43 4.43
N ILE A 150 -0.91 18.17 3.65
CA ILE A 150 -1.27 19.50 3.14
C ILE A 150 -1.72 19.39 1.69
N ASN A 151 -2.94 19.87 1.41
CA ASN A 151 -3.49 19.95 0.06
C ASN A 151 -3.07 21.26 -0.61
N VAL A 152 -3.01 21.30 -1.94
CA VAL A 152 -2.58 22.50 -2.68
C VAL A 152 -3.52 22.84 -3.83
N ILE A 153 -3.87 24.11 -3.96
CA ILE A 153 -4.59 24.67 -5.11
C ILE A 153 -3.67 25.70 -5.77
N PHE A 154 -3.26 25.46 -7.01
CA PHE A 154 -2.50 26.42 -7.81
C PHE A 154 -3.45 27.24 -8.67
N ALA A 155 -3.51 28.54 -8.47
CA ALA A 155 -4.15 29.49 -9.38
C ALA A 155 -3.08 30.17 -10.23
N VAL A 156 -2.95 29.71 -11.49
CA VAL A 156 -1.84 30.06 -12.39
C VAL A 156 -2.35 30.68 -13.69
N LYS A 157 -1.60 31.61 -14.29
CA LYS A 157 -1.94 32.11 -15.62
C LYS A 157 -1.94 30.98 -16.66
N GLN A 158 -2.74 31.15 -17.71
CA GLN A 158 -2.91 30.19 -18.80
C GLN A 158 -1.57 29.65 -19.36
N GLU A 159 -0.57 30.53 -19.50
CA GLU A 159 0.76 30.21 -20.03
C GLU A 159 1.58 29.23 -19.19
N ALA A 160 1.24 29.04 -17.91
CA ALA A 160 1.89 28.11 -17.00
C ALA A 160 1.00 26.90 -16.64
N LEU A 161 -0.28 26.90 -17.05
CA LEU A 161 -1.28 25.93 -16.61
C LEU A 161 -0.83 24.48 -16.85
N TYR A 162 -0.39 24.17 -18.07
CA TYR A 162 0.05 22.82 -18.46
C TYR A 162 1.27 22.34 -17.66
N GLU A 163 2.23 23.23 -17.39
CA GLU A 163 3.44 22.88 -16.64
C GLU A 163 3.11 22.51 -15.19
N TYR A 164 2.25 23.30 -14.53
CA TYR A 164 1.80 22.98 -13.18
C TYR A 164 0.95 21.70 -13.14
N GLN A 165 0.08 21.47 -14.14
CA GLN A 165 -0.71 20.24 -14.23
C GLN A 165 0.19 18.99 -14.34
N ASN A 166 1.20 19.04 -15.20
CA ASN A 166 2.15 17.95 -15.34
C ASN A 166 2.98 17.74 -14.07
N MET A 167 3.41 18.82 -13.42
CA MET A 167 4.17 18.75 -12.18
C MET A 167 3.40 18.01 -11.08
N VAL A 168 2.15 18.42 -10.82
CA VAL A 168 1.34 17.83 -9.74
C VAL A 168 0.86 16.41 -10.05
N SER A 169 0.88 15.98 -11.33
CA SER A 169 0.47 14.62 -11.71
C SER A 169 1.30 13.51 -11.03
N SER A 170 2.51 13.84 -10.59
CA SER A 170 3.41 12.94 -9.85
C SER A 170 3.14 12.87 -8.34
N TRP A 171 2.31 13.77 -7.79
CA TRP A 171 2.07 13.91 -6.35
C TRP A 171 0.95 12.98 -5.88
N ALA A 172 1.29 11.70 -5.73
CA ALA A 172 0.35 10.69 -5.25
C ALA A 172 -0.05 10.92 -3.78
N GLY A 173 -1.33 10.71 -3.47
CA GLY A 173 -1.85 10.73 -2.09
C GLY A 173 -2.09 12.12 -1.48
N ILE A 174 -2.03 13.18 -2.29
CA ILE A 174 -2.36 14.55 -1.90
C ILE A 174 -3.49 15.06 -2.79
N ASN A 175 -4.38 15.90 -2.25
CA ASN A 175 -5.31 16.62 -3.11
C ASN A 175 -4.61 17.84 -3.69
N THR A 176 -4.44 17.82 -5.01
CA THR A 176 -3.87 18.91 -5.78
C THR A 176 -4.85 19.34 -6.85
N GLU A 177 -4.97 20.64 -7.07
CA GLU A 177 -5.69 21.16 -8.22
C GLU A 177 -4.92 22.33 -8.84
N VAL A 178 -4.97 22.43 -10.17
CA VAL A 178 -4.41 23.55 -10.93
C VAL A 178 -5.53 24.22 -11.70
N ILE A 179 -5.80 25.48 -11.38
CA ILE A 179 -6.86 26.30 -11.95
C ILE A 179 -6.25 27.49 -12.69
N GLU A 180 -6.94 27.95 -13.73
CA GLU A 180 -6.57 29.18 -14.41
C GLU A 180 -6.84 30.39 -13.50
N LEU A 181 -5.87 31.31 -13.45
CA LEU A 181 -5.96 32.54 -12.70
C LEU A 181 -6.86 33.53 -13.46
N GLU A 182 -8.07 33.70 -12.95
CA GLU A 182 -9.07 34.62 -13.48
C GLU A 182 -8.78 36.08 -13.09
N ASN A 183 -9.18 37.04 -13.92
CA ASN A 183 -9.03 38.47 -13.58
C ASN A 183 -10.08 38.95 -12.55
N ASP A 184 -11.19 38.22 -12.40
CA ASP A 184 -12.25 38.53 -11.43
C ASP A 184 -11.98 37.81 -10.09
N PRO A 185 -11.66 38.55 -9.01
CA PRO A 185 -11.39 37.95 -7.71
C PRO A 185 -12.57 37.13 -7.18
N SER A 186 -13.81 37.52 -7.49
CA SER A 186 -15.01 36.80 -7.04
C SER A 186 -15.09 35.40 -7.63
N LYS A 187 -14.61 35.22 -8.86
CA LYS A 187 -14.55 33.90 -9.50
C LYS A 187 -13.47 33.04 -8.86
N ILE A 188 -12.28 33.58 -8.63
CA ILE A 188 -11.19 32.86 -7.96
C ILE A 188 -11.67 32.37 -6.58
N LEU A 189 -12.29 33.24 -5.78
CA LEU A 189 -12.81 32.88 -4.46
C LEU A 189 -13.85 31.76 -4.52
N LYS A 190 -14.77 31.79 -5.49
CA LYS A 190 -15.74 30.72 -5.71
C LYS A 190 -15.07 29.40 -6.07
N THR A 191 -14.09 29.44 -6.97
CA THR A 191 -13.34 28.25 -7.41
C THR A 191 -12.52 27.64 -6.27
N ILE A 192 -11.80 28.46 -5.50
CA ILE A 192 -11.07 27.99 -4.31
C ILE A 192 -12.02 27.34 -3.31
N ASN A 193 -13.17 27.98 -3.03
CA ASN A 193 -14.16 27.41 -2.12
C ASN A 193 -14.75 26.09 -2.62
N TYR A 194 -14.97 25.97 -3.93
CA TYR A 194 -15.40 24.72 -4.56
C TYR A 194 -14.37 23.61 -4.33
N TYR A 195 -13.09 23.84 -4.65
CA TYR A 195 -12.06 22.83 -4.46
C TYR A 195 -11.79 22.51 -3.00
N ARG A 196 -11.87 23.50 -2.10
CA ARG A 196 -11.81 23.24 -0.65
C ARG A 196 -12.91 22.29 -0.21
N LYS A 197 -14.16 22.51 -0.66
CA LYS A 197 -15.28 21.60 -0.39
C LYS A 197 -15.06 20.23 -1.05
N LYS A 198 -14.54 20.19 -2.28
CA LYS A 198 -14.22 18.95 -3.01
C LYS A 198 -13.15 18.12 -2.29
N PHE A 199 -12.11 18.76 -1.76
CA PHE A 199 -11.07 18.09 -0.98
C PHE A 199 -11.62 17.54 0.32
N ASN A 200 -12.52 18.28 0.97
CA ASN A 200 -13.23 17.81 2.16
C ASN A 200 -14.25 16.69 1.88
N SER A 201 -14.63 16.48 0.62
CA SER A 201 -15.56 15.43 0.19
C SER A 201 -14.87 14.24 -0.49
N ARG A 202 -13.53 14.23 -0.50
CA ARG A 202 -12.70 13.14 -1.03
C ARG A 202 -12.10 12.36 0.12
N PHE A 203 -12.47 11.08 0.20
CA PHE A 203 -12.05 10.15 1.23
C PHE A 203 -11.13 9.13 0.60
N GLN A 204 -9.87 9.12 1.01
CA GLN A 204 -8.89 8.13 0.58
C GLN A 204 -8.37 7.36 1.79
N LEU A 205 -8.40 6.02 1.70
CA LEU A 205 -7.82 5.14 2.70
C LEU A 205 -6.35 4.91 2.39
N HIS A 206 -5.48 5.49 3.21
CA HIS A 206 -4.03 5.31 3.12
C HIS A 206 -3.56 4.23 4.08
N TYR A 207 -2.67 3.36 3.61
CA TYR A 207 -2.03 2.32 4.41
C TYR A 207 -0.65 2.00 3.82
N LYS A 208 0.25 1.48 4.67
CA LYS A 208 1.55 0.97 4.21
C LYS A 208 1.40 -0.52 3.88
N SER A 209 1.72 -0.89 2.65
CA SER A 209 1.69 -2.29 2.23
C SER A 209 2.69 -3.14 3.03
N ASN A 210 2.30 -4.37 3.35
CA ASN A 210 3.12 -5.36 4.03
C ASN A 210 3.28 -6.58 3.12
N LYS A 211 4.51 -7.11 3.00
CA LYS A 211 4.81 -8.24 2.11
C LYS A 211 4.13 -9.54 2.54
N ASN A 212 3.93 -9.73 3.84
CA ASN A 212 3.39 -10.97 4.40
C ASN A 212 1.86 -10.94 4.47
N ILE A 213 1.24 -9.78 4.25
CA ILE A 213 -0.21 -9.58 4.37
C ILE A 213 -0.74 -8.94 3.10
N LYS A 214 -1.45 -9.75 2.31
CA LYS A 214 -2.22 -9.26 1.17
C LYS A 214 -3.40 -8.45 1.71
N THR A 215 -3.45 -7.18 1.34
CA THR A 215 -4.53 -6.25 1.70
C THR A 215 -5.40 -5.99 0.48
N THR A 216 -6.69 -6.26 0.60
CA THR A 216 -7.70 -5.99 -0.42
C THR A 216 -8.71 -4.99 0.13
N ILE A 217 -9.04 -3.95 -0.64
CA ILE A 217 -9.91 -2.86 -0.17
C ILE A 217 -11.08 -2.70 -1.13
N TYR A 218 -12.27 -2.60 -0.56
CA TYR A 218 -13.47 -2.18 -1.24
C TYR A 218 -14.02 -0.92 -0.59
N VAL A 219 -14.55 -0.02 -1.40
CA VAL A 219 -15.18 1.21 -0.92
C VAL A 219 -16.65 1.24 -1.32
N TYR A 220 -17.47 1.65 -0.36
CA TYR A 220 -18.90 1.90 -0.51
C TYR A 220 -19.13 3.40 -0.40
N CYS A 221 -19.14 4.06 -1.56
CA CYS A 221 -19.48 5.48 -1.63
C CYS A 221 -20.98 5.71 -1.57
N PRO A 222 -21.42 6.87 -1.09
CA PRO A 222 -22.80 7.30 -1.20
C PRO A 222 -23.23 7.27 -2.67
N LYS A 223 -24.36 6.61 -2.96
CA LYS A 223 -24.97 6.55 -4.29
C LYS A 223 -24.20 5.74 -5.35
N THR A 224 -23.17 4.98 -4.99
CA THR A 224 -22.53 4.03 -5.92
C THR A 224 -22.52 2.60 -5.37
N TYR A 225 -22.35 1.64 -6.27
CA TYR A 225 -22.13 0.24 -5.92
C TYR A 225 -20.68 -0.01 -5.48
N LYS A 226 -20.45 -1.19 -4.89
CA LYS A 226 -19.14 -1.69 -4.42
C LYS A 226 -18.10 -1.57 -5.52
N ASN A 227 -17.05 -0.77 -5.28
CA ASN A 227 -15.94 -0.60 -6.22
C ASN A 227 -14.64 -1.07 -5.57
N PHE A 228 -13.80 -1.74 -6.37
CA PHE A 228 -12.42 -2.01 -5.99
C PHE A 228 -11.62 -0.70 -6.08
N SER A 229 -11.60 0.04 -4.98
CA SER A 229 -10.98 1.36 -4.88
C SER A 229 -10.68 1.64 -3.41
N SER A 230 -9.61 2.39 -3.16
CA SER A 230 -9.30 2.96 -1.84
C SER A 230 -9.77 4.41 -1.71
N GLU A 231 -10.54 4.90 -2.69
CA GLU A 231 -10.94 6.30 -2.78
C GLU A 231 -12.44 6.46 -3.08
N CYS A 232 -13.03 7.45 -2.41
CA CYS A 232 -14.39 7.90 -2.59
C CYS A 232 -14.46 9.41 -2.81
N ASN A 233 -15.20 9.85 -3.83
CA ASN A 233 -15.31 11.27 -4.19
C ASN A 233 -16.76 11.78 -4.06
N PHE A 234 -16.91 13.10 -3.92
CA PHE A 234 -18.21 13.80 -3.92
C PHE A 234 -19.16 13.40 -2.78
N VAL A 235 -18.60 13.09 -1.62
CA VAL A 235 -19.33 12.76 -0.38
C VAL A 235 -19.91 14.03 0.23
N ASN A 236 -21.22 14.05 0.49
CA ASN A 236 -21.89 15.20 1.08
C ASN A 236 -21.85 15.15 2.61
N GLU A 237 -22.12 16.28 3.24
CA GLU A 237 -22.25 16.32 4.69
C GLU A 237 -23.42 15.42 5.15
N GLY A 238 -23.15 14.55 6.12
CA GLY A 238 -24.10 13.54 6.61
C GLY A 238 -24.10 12.21 5.84
N ASP A 239 -23.39 12.13 4.71
CA ASP A 239 -23.20 10.85 4.01
C ASP A 239 -22.22 9.94 4.77
N VAL A 240 -22.38 8.62 4.62
CA VAL A 240 -21.51 7.61 5.24
C VAL A 240 -20.71 6.89 4.14
N VAL A 241 -19.39 6.87 4.28
CA VAL A 241 -18.47 6.08 3.44
C VAL A 241 -18.02 4.87 4.24
N THR A 242 -18.11 3.67 3.68
CA THR A 242 -17.61 2.45 4.32
C THR A 242 -16.44 1.90 3.52
N PHE A 243 -15.32 1.64 4.18
CA PHE A 243 -14.20 0.87 3.64
C PHE A 243 -14.24 -0.54 4.20
N GLU A 244 -14.38 -1.54 3.33
CA GLU A 244 -14.23 -2.95 3.68
C GLU A 244 -12.79 -3.36 3.37
N VAL A 245 -12.04 -3.69 4.41
CA VAL A 245 -10.64 -4.11 4.31
C VAL A 245 -10.56 -5.60 4.59
N GLN A 246 -10.05 -6.36 3.63
CA GLN A 246 -9.78 -7.79 3.76
C GLN A 246 -8.27 -8.01 3.85
N LEU A 247 -7.85 -8.68 4.93
CA LEU A 247 -6.45 -8.97 5.22
C LEU A 247 -6.22 -10.48 5.14
N THR A 248 -5.26 -10.89 4.32
CA THR A 248 -4.92 -12.31 4.12
C THR A 248 -3.43 -12.51 4.38
N ILE A 249 -3.09 -13.36 5.34
CA ILE A 249 -1.70 -13.76 5.61
C ILE A 249 -1.25 -14.65 4.44
N VAL A 250 -0.15 -14.27 3.79
CA VAL A 250 0.43 -14.98 2.63
C VAL A 250 1.60 -15.85 3.08
N GLU A 251 2.46 -15.30 3.94
CA GLU A 251 3.59 -16.00 4.54
C GLU A 251 3.57 -15.78 6.05
N SER A 252 3.64 -16.87 6.82
CA SER A 252 3.64 -16.79 8.28
C SER A 252 4.95 -16.19 8.79
N ASN A 253 4.84 -15.20 9.68
CA ASN A 253 5.98 -14.63 10.37
C ASN A 253 5.94 -15.03 11.85
N THR A 254 6.75 -16.01 12.23
CA THR A 254 6.58 -16.78 13.49
C THR A 254 7.02 -16.06 14.76
N LYS A 255 7.34 -14.76 14.73
CA LYS A 255 8.07 -14.10 15.84
C LYS A 255 7.45 -12.82 16.40
N GLU A 256 6.66 -12.06 15.64
CA GLU A 256 6.14 -10.76 16.12
C GLU A 256 4.73 -10.46 15.57
N ASN A 257 3.92 -9.78 16.39
CA ASN A 257 2.63 -9.25 15.97
C ASN A 257 2.84 -8.22 14.86
N THR A 258 1.98 -8.27 13.84
CA THR A 258 2.05 -7.29 12.75
C THR A 258 1.02 -6.19 12.96
N ILE A 259 1.45 -4.94 12.95
CA ILE A 259 0.58 -3.78 13.05
C ILE A 259 0.41 -3.14 11.67
N ILE A 260 -0.84 -2.95 11.24
CA ILE A 260 -1.18 -2.18 10.04
C ILE A 260 -2.02 -0.98 10.46
N ILE A 261 -1.58 0.22 10.05
CA ILE A 261 -2.29 1.47 10.30
C ILE A 261 -3.01 1.88 9.02
N PHE A 262 -4.32 1.97 9.11
CA PHE A 262 -5.19 2.57 8.11
C PHE A 262 -5.51 4.01 8.50
N SER A 263 -5.51 4.92 7.55
CA SER A 263 -5.82 6.32 7.83
C SER A 263 -6.66 6.93 6.75
N VAL A 264 -7.60 7.78 7.16
CA VAL A 264 -8.39 8.62 6.26
C VAL A 264 -8.09 10.07 6.64
N SER A 265 -7.64 10.84 5.66
CA SER A 265 -7.36 12.26 5.82
C SER A 265 -8.57 12.95 6.46
N THR A 266 -8.36 13.74 7.51
CA THR A 266 -9.39 14.46 8.30
C THR A 266 -10.29 13.63 9.23
N PHE A 267 -10.27 12.29 9.16
CA PHE A 267 -11.15 11.42 9.97
C PHE A 267 -10.39 10.50 10.94
N GLY A 268 -9.06 10.47 10.86
CA GLY A 268 -8.21 9.78 11.83
C GLY A 268 -7.65 8.45 11.32
N THR A 269 -7.28 7.58 12.26
CA THR A 269 -6.54 6.35 12.02
C THR A 269 -7.20 5.16 12.71
N VAL A 270 -7.15 4.00 12.07
CA VAL A 270 -7.51 2.70 12.65
C VAL A 270 -6.26 1.83 12.65
N GLU A 271 -5.87 1.35 13.82
CA GLU A 271 -4.76 0.43 14.00
C GLU A 271 -5.30 -1.00 14.10
N VAL A 272 -4.74 -1.90 13.30
CA VAL A 272 -5.10 -3.32 13.29
C VAL A 272 -3.86 -4.12 13.68
N GLU A 273 -3.91 -4.72 14.87
CA GLU A 273 -2.90 -5.66 15.36
C GLU A 273 -3.29 -7.09 14.95
N ILE A 274 -2.37 -7.77 14.27
CA ILE A 274 -2.57 -9.11 13.72
C ILE A 274 -1.64 -10.06 14.47
N GLN A 275 -2.25 -10.97 15.21
CA GLN A 275 -1.57 -12.05 15.92
C GLN A 275 -1.80 -13.36 15.18
N GLU A 276 -0.73 -13.96 14.65
CA GLU A 276 -0.78 -15.26 14.01
C GLU A 276 -0.91 -16.38 15.06
N ILE A 277 -1.86 -17.28 14.86
CA ILE A 277 -2.03 -18.46 15.71
C ILE A 277 -1.38 -19.64 14.99
N ASN A 278 -0.12 -19.91 15.34
CA ASN A 278 0.67 -20.99 14.73
C ASN A 278 0.66 -22.29 15.56
N ASP A 279 0.27 -22.21 16.84
CA ASP A 279 0.26 -23.35 17.75
C ASP A 279 -1.16 -23.78 18.10
N CYS A 280 -1.38 -25.10 18.12
CA CYS A 280 -2.57 -25.67 18.72
C CYS A 280 -2.53 -25.48 20.24
N PHE A 281 -3.67 -25.12 20.84
CA PHE A 281 -3.79 -24.96 22.29
C PHE A 281 -3.32 -26.19 23.08
N CYS A 282 -3.62 -27.39 22.57
CA CYS A 282 -3.21 -28.66 23.16
C CYS A 282 -1.70 -28.94 23.11
N SER A 283 -0.95 -28.24 22.25
CA SER A 283 0.51 -28.38 22.17
C SER A 283 1.22 -27.66 23.32
N ARG A 284 0.54 -26.77 24.05
CA ARG A 284 1.14 -25.98 25.14
C ARG A 284 1.25 -26.71 26.46
N ASN A 285 0.54 -27.83 26.61
CA ASN A 285 0.54 -28.63 27.84
C ASN A 285 1.34 -29.93 27.60
N ASN A 286 2.30 -30.22 28.50
CA ASN A 286 3.10 -31.47 28.57
C ASN A 286 4.17 -31.73 27.50
N ILE A 287 5.02 -30.74 27.21
CA ILE A 287 6.22 -30.99 26.37
C ILE A 287 7.42 -31.49 27.19
N ASN A 288 7.40 -31.36 28.53
CA ASN A 288 8.60 -31.55 29.35
C ASN A 288 8.66 -32.87 30.12
N GLU A 289 7.60 -33.68 30.12
CA GLU A 289 7.58 -34.96 30.84
C GLU A 289 7.12 -36.11 29.94
N LEU A 290 7.78 -37.26 30.10
CA LEU A 290 7.43 -38.48 29.38
C LEU A 290 6.09 -39.01 29.91
N SER A 291 5.15 -39.23 29.01
CA SER A 291 3.79 -39.58 29.38
C SER A 291 3.67 -41.05 29.75
N LEU A 292 2.95 -41.35 30.84
CA LEU A 292 2.54 -42.72 31.17
C LEU A 292 1.71 -43.36 30.06
N PHE A 293 0.89 -42.56 29.36
CA PHE A 293 0.10 -43.02 28.23
C PHE A 293 0.96 -43.44 27.02
N CYS A 294 2.19 -42.91 26.94
CA CYS A 294 3.17 -43.25 25.92
C CYS A 294 4.25 -44.19 26.48
N ASN A 295 3.89 -45.07 27.43
CA ASN A 295 4.78 -46.02 28.12
C ASN A 295 6.05 -45.40 28.73
N LYS A 296 6.03 -44.10 29.05
CA LYS A 296 7.21 -43.28 29.42
C LYS A 296 8.32 -43.27 28.38
N ASN A 297 8.01 -43.62 27.14
CA ASN A 297 8.94 -43.63 26.01
C ASN A 297 8.59 -42.57 24.96
N GLY A 298 7.77 -41.58 25.31
CA GLY A 298 7.38 -40.49 24.43
C GLY A 298 6.64 -39.39 25.17
N PHE A 299 6.44 -38.27 24.48
CA PHE A 299 5.67 -37.12 24.95
C PHE A 299 4.25 -37.19 24.39
N LEU A 300 3.23 -36.93 25.22
CA LEU A 300 1.85 -36.87 24.74
C LEU A 300 1.52 -35.43 24.32
N THR A 301 1.35 -35.20 23.02
CA THR A 301 1.01 -33.88 22.46
C THR A 301 -0.30 -34.00 21.71
N CYS A 302 -1.32 -33.25 22.13
CA CYS A 302 -2.64 -33.26 21.49
C CYS A 302 -3.28 -34.65 21.32
N GLY A 303 -3.05 -35.57 22.27
CA GLY A 303 -3.59 -36.93 22.21
C GLY A 303 -2.76 -37.91 21.37
N ILE A 304 -1.63 -37.47 20.82
CA ILE A 304 -0.71 -38.29 20.02
C ILE A 304 0.59 -38.47 20.78
N CYS A 305 1.13 -39.69 20.79
CA CYS A 305 2.44 -39.97 21.37
C CYS A 305 3.58 -39.64 20.39
N ASN A 306 4.37 -38.63 20.73
CA ASN A 306 5.64 -38.32 20.09
C ASN A 306 6.75 -39.16 20.74
N CYS A 307 6.99 -40.35 20.20
CA CYS A 307 7.94 -41.31 20.75
C CYS A 307 9.39 -40.80 20.71
N LEU A 308 10.16 -41.16 21.74
CA LEU A 308 11.60 -40.98 21.78
C LEU A 308 12.29 -41.79 20.67
N PRO A 309 13.52 -41.41 20.28
CA PRO A 309 14.29 -42.19 19.32
C PRO A 309 14.33 -43.68 19.70
N ASN A 310 14.14 -44.55 18.70
CA ASN A 310 14.05 -46.02 18.81
C ASN A 310 12.76 -46.59 19.43
N TRP A 311 11.77 -45.77 19.77
CA TRP A 311 10.46 -46.24 20.22
C TRP A 311 9.36 -45.96 19.18
N ARG A 312 8.39 -46.86 19.08
CA ARG A 312 7.29 -46.79 18.11
C ARG A 312 6.03 -47.50 18.63
N GLY A 313 4.93 -47.34 17.92
CA GLY A 313 3.59 -47.79 18.33
C GLY A 313 2.72 -46.62 18.76
N GLU A 314 1.42 -46.85 18.86
CA GLU A 314 0.44 -45.81 19.25
C GLU A 314 0.76 -45.23 20.63
N HIS A 315 1.38 -46.05 21.49
CA HIS A 315 1.77 -45.71 22.86
C HIS A 315 3.29 -45.85 23.08
N CYS A 316 4.13 -45.87 22.05
CA CYS A 316 5.59 -46.06 22.17
C CYS A 316 5.99 -47.36 22.90
N GLU A 317 5.26 -48.44 22.67
CA GLU A 317 5.42 -49.75 23.31
C GLU A 317 6.52 -50.63 22.70
N PHE A 318 6.96 -50.35 21.47
CA PHE A 318 7.94 -51.17 20.75
C PHE A 318 9.31 -50.51 20.69
N ASN A 319 10.37 -51.24 21.02
CA ASN A 319 11.75 -50.78 20.95
C ASN A 319 12.48 -51.36 19.72
N SER A 320 12.82 -50.50 18.77
CA SER A 320 13.47 -50.86 17.50
C SER A 320 14.90 -51.40 17.62
N THR A 321 15.50 -51.39 18.81
CA THR A 321 16.83 -52.00 19.06
C THR A 321 16.75 -53.42 19.62
N ALA A 322 15.60 -53.81 20.16
CA ALA A 322 15.41 -55.11 20.82
C ALA A 322 14.66 -56.12 19.94
N ASP A 323 13.84 -55.64 19.00
CA ASP A 323 13.11 -56.49 18.07
C ASP A 323 13.76 -56.46 16.68
N GLU A 324 14.13 -57.64 16.17
CA GLU A 324 14.40 -57.91 14.75
C GLU A 324 13.10 -57.77 13.92
N GLY A 325 12.44 -56.61 14.02
CA GLY A 325 11.14 -56.32 13.45
C GLY A 325 11.22 -55.98 11.97
N TRP A 326 11.58 -56.96 11.14
CA TRP A 326 11.46 -56.88 9.68
C TRP A 326 9.99 -56.92 9.20
N ASN A 327 9.02 -57.08 10.10
CA ASN A 327 7.61 -57.32 9.76
C ASN A 327 6.77 -56.06 9.44
N ASP A 328 7.20 -54.85 9.81
CA ASP A 328 6.39 -53.64 9.59
C ASP A 328 6.71 -52.87 8.31
N CYS A 329 7.71 -53.32 7.56
CA CYS A 329 7.99 -52.84 6.21
C CYS A 329 7.38 -53.73 5.12
N THR A 330 6.73 -54.82 5.51
CA THR A 330 6.11 -55.78 4.60
C THR A 330 4.68 -55.35 4.31
N ASN A 331 4.42 -55.01 3.06
CA ASN A 331 3.06 -54.76 2.62
C ASN A 331 2.27 -56.07 2.70
N LYS A 332 1.17 -56.10 3.47
CA LYS A 332 0.38 -57.33 3.72
C LYS A 332 -0.30 -57.86 2.47
N ASP A 333 -0.59 -57.00 1.49
CA ASP A 333 -1.29 -57.37 0.26
C ASP A 333 -0.33 -57.93 -0.79
N THR A 334 0.86 -57.34 -0.91
CA THR A 334 1.88 -57.78 -1.90
C THR A 334 2.91 -58.73 -1.31
N GLN A 335 3.00 -58.84 0.02
CA GLN A 335 4.05 -59.57 0.76
C GLN A 335 5.47 -59.07 0.48
N GLU A 336 5.61 -57.87 -0.10
CA GLU A 336 6.91 -57.28 -0.43
C GLU A 336 7.38 -56.31 0.65
N ILE A 337 8.68 -56.34 0.94
CA ILE A 337 9.32 -55.39 1.87
C ILE A 337 9.65 -54.12 1.10
N CYS A 338 9.04 -53.00 1.48
CA CYS A 338 9.22 -51.69 0.84
C CYS A 338 9.10 -51.71 -0.70
N SER A 339 8.16 -52.52 -1.21
CA SER A 339 7.93 -52.75 -2.64
C SER A 339 9.20 -53.10 -3.42
N ASN A 340 10.21 -53.68 -2.75
CA ASN A 340 11.54 -53.99 -3.27
C ASN A 340 12.33 -52.80 -3.84
N VAL A 341 11.88 -51.56 -3.59
CA VAL A 341 12.49 -50.32 -4.10
C VAL A 341 13.09 -49.49 -2.97
N GLY A 342 12.44 -49.47 -1.80
CA GLY A 342 12.92 -48.78 -0.60
C GLY A 342 13.83 -49.63 0.27
N LYS A 343 14.56 -49.00 1.19
CA LYS A 343 15.25 -49.69 2.28
C LYS A 343 14.39 -49.63 3.53
N CYS A 344 14.14 -50.79 4.15
CA CYS A 344 13.51 -50.81 5.46
C CYS A 344 14.53 -50.38 6.52
N GLU A 345 14.31 -49.21 7.12
CA GLU A 345 15.13 -48.73 8.23
C GLU A 345 14.22 -48.46 9.42
N PHE A 346 14.44 -49.20 10.51
CA PHE A 346 13.68 -49.06 11.75
C PHE A 346 12.15 -49.25 11.60
N GLY A 347 11.71 -50.14 10.71
CA GLY A 347 10.29 -50.42 10.46
C GLY A 347 9.59 -49.38 9.59
N ILE A 348 10.34 -48.46 8.96
CA ILE A 348 9.83 -47.47 8.01
C ILE A 348 10.57 -47.65 6.68
N CYS A 349 9.83 -47.66 5.57
CA CYS A 349 10.42 -47.71 4.26
C CYS A 349 11.03 -46.36 3.86
N LYS A 350 12.34 -46.33 3.66
CA LYS A 350 13.08 -45.20 3.09
C LYS A 350 13.09 -45.32 1.57
N CYS A 351 12.26 -44.51 0.92
CA CYS A 351 12.15 -44.50 -0.54
C CYS A 351 13.34 -43.75 -1.17
N PRO A 352 13.85 -44.22 -2.33
CA PRO A 352 14.96 -43.58 -2.99
C PRO A 352 14.57 -42.22 -3.58
N GLU A 353 15.34 -41.18 -3.27
CA GLU A 353 15.22 -39.84 -3.87
C GLU A 353 16.22 -39.69 -5.03
N LYS A 354 15.85 -40.21 -6.22
CA LYS A 354 16.64 -39.98 -7.45
C LYS A 354 16.01 -38.83 -8.25
N LYS A 355 16.83 -38.05 -8.97
CA LYS A 355 16.40 -36.86 -9.74
C LYS A 355 15.20 -37.08 -10.66
N ASN A 356 14.99 -38.30 -11.16
CA ASN A 356 13.94 -38.64 -12.13
C ASN A 356 12.96 -39.72 -11.63
N GLU A 357 13.02 -40.16 -10.37
CA GLU A 357 12.14 -41.19 -9.80
C GLU A 357 11.73 -40.77 -8.38
N LYS A 358 10.44 -40.47 -8.19
CA LYS A 358 9.87 -40.16 -6.87
C LYS A 358 8.98 -41.29 -6.43
N PHE A 359 9.55 -42.21 -5.66
CA PHE A 359 8.80 -43.23 -4.95
C PHE A 359 8.30 -42.68 -3.62
N SER A 360 7.05 -42.93 -3.27
CA SER A 360 6.40 -42.47 -2.03
C SER A 360 5.44 -43.53 -1.49
N GLY A 361 4.80 -43.23 -0.35
CA GLY A 361 3.91 -44.17 0.35
C GLY A 361 4.60 -44.89 1.51
N PRO A 362 3.82 -45.47 2.44
CA PRO A 362 4.33 -46.16 3.64
C PRO A 362 5.26 -47.34 3.33
N TYR A 363 5.11 -47.95 2.14
CA TYR A 363 5.92 -49.08 1.66
C TYR A 363 6.65 -48.76 0.35
N CYS A 364 6.80 -47.49 -0.04
CA CYS A 364 7.39 -47.07 -1.32
C CYS A 364 6.66 -47.62 -2.57
N GLU A 365 5.37 -47.92 -2.44
CA GLU A 365 4.53 -48.52 -3.46
C GLU A 365 4.12 -47.54 -4.58
N CYS A 366 4.21 -46.24 -4.30
CA CYS A 366 3.75 -45.19 -5.21
C CYS A 366 4.89 -44.71 -6.10
N ASP A 367 4.81 -44.98 -7.41
CA ASP A 367 5.76 -44.46 -8.40
C ASP A 367 5.16 -43.24 -9.12
N SER A 368 5.73 -42.06 -8.89
CA SER A 368 5.25 -40.82 -9.50
C SER A 368 5.43 -40.78 -11.04
N ASN A 369 6.26 -41.65 -11.61
CA ASN A 369 6.44 -41.75 -13.06
C ASN A 369 5.35 -42.58 -13.76
N LYS A 370 4.54 -43.32 -13.00
CA LYS A 370 3.41 -44.10 -13.55
C LYS A 370 2.14 -43.26 -13.73
N CYS A 371 2.16 -41.99 -13.33
CA CYS A 371 1.04 -41.10 -13.56
C CYS A 371 0.81 -40.83 -15.06
N PRO A 372 -0.46 -40.75 -15.51
CA PRO A 372 -0.78 -40.44 -16.89
C PRO A 372 -0.15 -39.13 -17.39
N LEU A 373 0.34 -39.18 -18.63
CA LEU A 373 0.93 -38.02 -19.30
C LEU A 373 -0.13 -37.28 -20.13
N PHE A 374 -0.01 -35.95 -20.17
CA PHE A 374 -0.68 -35.09 -21.13
C PHE A 374 0.38 -34.16 -21.74
N GLU A 375 0.47 -34.11 -23.07
CA GLU A 375 1.52 -33.37 -23.80
C GLU A 375 2.94 -33.68 -23.31
N SER A 376 3.24 -34.96 -23.06
CA SER A 376 4.54 -35.43 -22.53
C SER A 376 4.91 -34.90 -21.13
N LYS A 377 3.95 -34.32 -20.40
CA LYS A 377 4.13 -33.88 -19.01
C LYS A 377 3.23 -34.69 -18.07
N VAL A 378 3.77 -35.10 -16.93
CA VAL A 378 3.02 -35.81 -15.87
C VAL A 378 1.87 -34.93 -15.41
N CYS A 379 0.63 -35.44 -15.50
CA CYS A 379 -0.60 -34.73 -15.17
C CYS A 379 -0.77 -33.37 -15.88
N GLY A 380 -0.21 -33.23 -17.09
CA GLY A 380 -0.22 -31.96 -17.85
C GLY A 380 0.71 -30.88 -17.30
N GLY A 381 1.52 -31.21 -16.27
CA GLY A 381 2.43 -30.29 -15.58
C GLY A 381 1.85 -29.68 -14.32
N LEU A 382 2.70 -29.06 -13.51
CA LEU A 382 2.36 -28.54 -12.17
C LEU A 382 1.21 -27.52 -12.13
N HIS A 383 0.91 -26.85 -13.25
CA HIS A 383 -0.19 -25.90 -13.35
C HIS A 383 -1.56 -26.55 -13.63
N ARG A 384 -1.57 -27.84 -13.96
CA ARG A 384 -2.78 -28.59 -14.33
C ARG A 384 -3.14 -29.67 -13.33
N GLY A 385 -2.13 -30.28 -12.71
CA GLY A 385 -2.36 -31.28 -11.68
C GLY A 385 -1.08 -31.81 -11.09
N LYS A 386 -1.23 -32.48 -9.95
CA LYS A 386 -0.16 -33.13 -9.21
C LYS A 386 -0.36 -34.65 -9.25
N CYS A 387 0.73 -35.37 -9.48
CA CYS A 387 0.70 -36.82 -9.39
C CYS A 387 0.69 -37.27 -7.92
N GLU A 388 -0.28 -38.10 -7.57
CA GLU A 388 -0.43 -38.73 -6.27
C GLU A 388 -0.69 -40.22 -6.47
N CYS A 389 0.33 -41.04 -6.16
CA CYS A 389 0.29 -42.50 -6.23
C CYS A 389 -0.36 -43.07 -7.51
N SER A 390 0.26 -42.80 -8.68
CA SER A 390 -0.20 -43.26 -10.00
C SER A 390 -1.53 -42.65 -10.49
N SER A 391 -2.11 -41.70 -9.76
CA SER A 391 -3.30 -40.94 -10.17
C SER A 391 -3.00 -39.45 -10.22
N CYS A 392 -3.59 -38.75 -11.19
CA CYS A 392 -3.47 -37.30 -11.26
C CYS A 392 -4.58 -36.63 -10.46
N ILE A 393 -4.20 -35.81 -9.50
CA ILE A 393 -5.10 -34.87 -8.82
C ILE A 393 -5.05 -33.56 -9.60
N CYS A 394 -6.13 -33.25 -10.29
CA CYS A 394 -6.20 -32.07 -11.13
C CYS A 394 -6.44 -30.82 -10.28
N GLU A 395 -5.83 -29.72 -10.68
CA GLU A 395 -6.18 -28.38 -10.19
C GLU A 395 -7.63 -28.08 -10.55
N SER A 396 -8.29 -27.20 -9.79
CA SER A 396 -9.75 -26.93 -9.83
C SER A 396 -10.35 -26.57 -11.20
N THR A 397 -9.50 -26.34 -12.20
CA THR A 397 -9.83 -25.93 -13.57
C THR A 397 -9.70 -27.05 -14.60
N PHE A 398 -9.20 -28.23 -14.20
CA PHE A 398 -8.93 -29.37 -15.08
C PHE A 398 -9.57 -30.66 -14.55
N LYS A 399 -9.85 -31.60 -15.46
CA LYS A 399 -10.39 -32.92 -15.14
C LYS A 399 -9.83 -34.01 -16.06
N GLY A 400 -10.30 -35.23 -15.85
CA GLY A 400 -9.87 -36.41 -16.59
C GLY A 400 -8.63 -37.06 -15.98
N LYS A 401 -8.34 -38.31 -16.40
CA LYS A 401 -7.30 -39.15 -15.78
C LYS A 401 -5.87 -38.59 -15.84
N ASN A 402 -5.61 -37.67 -16.76
CA ASN A 402 -4.31 -37.03 -16.97
C ASN A 402 -4.35 -35.49 -16.86
N CYS A 403 -5.46 -34.91 -16.37
CA CYS A 403 -5.69 -33.46 -16.29
C CYS A 403 -5.55 -32.71 -17.63
N GLY A 404 -5.82 -33.42 -18.74
CA GLY A 404 -5.83 -32.85 -20.08
C GLY A 404 -7.13 -32.10 -20.42
N GLU A 405 -8.24 -32.45 -19.76
CA GLU A 405 -9.55 -31.88 -20.01
C GLU A 405 -9.79 -30.66 -19.12
N ILE A 406 -10.54 -29.68 -19.60
CA ILE A 406 -10.93 -28.50 -18.82
C ILE A 406 -12.23 -28.82 -18.07
N ASP A 407 -12.30 -28.46 -16.79
CA ASP A 407 -13.52 -28.64 -16.01
C ASP A 407 -14.46 -27.44 -16.15
N CYS A 408 -15.41 -27.55 -17.07
CA CYS A 408 -16.38 -26.51 -17.40
C CYS A 408 -17.60 -26.44 -16.46
N GLU A 409 -17.63 -27.25 -15.40
CA GLU A 409 -18.70 -27.23 -14.38
C GLU A 409 -18.43 -26.25 -13.23
N ASN A 410 -17.22 -25.68 -13.17
CA ASN A 410 -16.83 -24.71 -12.15
C ASN A 410 -17.15 -23.27 -12.61
N ASP A 411 -17.96 -22.54 -11.83
CA ASP A 411 -18.62 -21.29 -12.23
C ASP A 411 -17.65 -20.15 -12.60
N GLU A 412 -16.45 -20.11 -12.02
CA GLU A 412 -15.45 -19.03 -12.23
C GLU A 412 -14.85 -19.01 -13.65
N LEU A 413 -14.94 -20.10 -14.43
CA LEU A 413 -14.27 -20.25 -15.74
C LEU A 413 -15.20 -20.66 -16.89
N SER A 414 -16.51 -20.64 -16.67
CA SER A 414 -17.53 -20.89 -17.69
C SER A 414 -17.32 -20.05 -18.98
N GLN A 415 -16.65 -18.89 -18.90
CA GLN A 415 -16.33 -18.05 -20.06
C GLN A 415 -15.38 -18.70 -21.08
N ASN A 416 -14.43 -19.53 -20.66
CA ASN A 416 -13.46 -20.20 -21.54
C ASN A 416 -14.01 -21.47 -22.19
N CYS A 417 -15.15 -21.95 -21.71
CA CYS A 417 -15.85 -23.12 -22.23
C CYS A 417 -17.06 -22.73 -23.10
N ILE A 418 -17.21 -21.46 -23.46
CA ILE A 418 -18.28 -20.98 -24.32
C ILE A 418 -17.77 -20.87 -25.76
N ASP A 419 -18.47 -21.52 -26.69
CA ASP A 419 -18.18 -21.36 -28.12
C ASP A 419 -18.33 -19.87 -28.51
N PRO A 420 -17.29 -19.25 -29.08
CA PRO A 420 -17.27 -17.81 -29.31
C PRO A 420 -18.31 -17.34 -30.33
N ASN A 421 -18.81 -18.24 -31.19
CA ASN A 421 -19.79 -17.94 -32.23
C ASN A 421 -21.22 -18.18 -31.77
N THR A 422 -21.47 -19.27 -31.04
CA THR A 422 -22.82 -19.72 -30.66
C THR A 422 -23.20 -19.33 -29.23
N LYS A 423 -22.23 -18.91 -28.41
CA LYS A 423 -22.40 -18.58 -26.98
C LYS A 423 -22.93 -19.74 -26.12
N ILE A 424 -22.77 -20.98 -26.58
CA ILE A 424 -23.19 -22.19 -25.86
C ILE A 424 -21.99 -22.75 -25.08
N LEU A 425 -22.23 -23.18 -23.83
CA LEU A 425 -21.25 -23.90 -23.03
C LEU A 425 -20.95 -25.27 -23.68
N CYS A 426 -19.72 -25.49 -24.09
CA CYS A 426 -19.22 -26.72 -24.69
C CYS A 426 -19.08 -27.82 -23.64
N ASN A 427 -20.21 -28.34 -23.16
CA ASN A 427 -20.42 -29.75 -22.85
C ASN A 427 -21.90 -29.96 -22.52
N LYS A 428 -22.65 -30.63 -23.41
CA LYS A 428 -23.84 -31.41 -23.03
C LYS A 428 -23.79 -32.82 -23.61
N LYS A 429 -22.58 -33.38 -23.76
CA LYS A 429 -22.26 -34.81 -23.95
C LYS A 429 -20.79 -35.00 -24.24
#